data_AF-A0A535C7L5-F1
#
_entry.id   AF-A0A535C7L5-F1
#
_cell.length_a   1.000
_cell.length_b   1.000
_cell.length_c   1.000
_cell.angle_alpha   90.00
_cell.angle_beta   90.00
_cell.angle_gamma   90.00
#
_symmetry.space_group_name_H-M   'P 1'
#
loop_
_entity.id
_entity.type
_entity.pdbx_description
1 polymer ?
#
loop_
_entity_poly.entity_id
_entity_poly.type
_entity_poly.pdbx_seq_one_letter_code
_entity_poly.pdbx_strand_id
1 'polypeptide(L)'
;MNVSASIRKLTQLFIVLFIALSGGLVYWQVVVAQQVTANIHNSRHCLPDSAPIRGRIFDRNGVLLADSRPSSTICGYQRHYYLNDYPSLAGLIGYYISPLYSSSGIEHQYDNYLSGRIGLTALNNTVNQTLHRPPVGDDIYLTIDVRMQRLVDHYFDAAAPAPDGVNVFPTDRGSVIISNPHTGEVLAMLSRPT
;
A
#
# COMPACT_ATOMS: atom_id res chain seq x y z
N MET A 1 -47.36 10.38 48.02
CA MET A 1 -46.43 10.25 46.88
C MET A 1 -45.32 9.29 47.29
N ASN A 2 -45.13 8.19 46.58
CA ASN A 2 -44.19 7.14 46.98
C ASN A 2 -42.79 7.49 46.46
N VAL A 3 -41.99 8.16 47.30
CA VAL A 3 -40.67 8.73 46.93
C VAL A 3 -39.73 7.65 46.37
N SER A 4 -39.78 6.43 46.91
CA SER A 4 -38.99 5.28 46.43
C SER A 4 -39.34 4.86 44.98
N ALA A 5 -40.62 4.95 44.60
CA ALA A 5 -41.05 4.63 43.23
C ALA A 5 -40.57 5.68 42.23
N SER A 6 -40.54 6.95 42.62
CA SER A 6 -39.99 8.04 41.79
C SER A 6 -38.48 7.90 41.60
N ILE A 7 -37.74 7.54 42.67
CA ILE A 7 -36.30 7.29 42.58
C ILE A 7 -35.99 6.12 41.63
N ARG A 8 -36.72 5.00 41.74
CA ARG A 8 -36.49 3.83 40.86
C ARG A 8 -36.72 4.15 39.38
N LYS A 9 -37.76 4.92 39.06
CA LYS A 9 -38.03 5.38 37.70
C LYS A 9 -36.92 6.28 37.16
N LEU A 10 -36.39 7.19 37.99
CA LEU A 10 -35.27 8.05 37.62
C LEU A 10 -33.99 7.25 37.37
N THR A 11 -33.67 6.28 38.24
CA THR A 11 -32.50 5.40 38.05
C THR A 11 -32.62 4.58 36.77
N GLN A 12 -33.81 4.02 36.49
CA GLN A 12 -34.05 3.28 35.24
C GLN A 12 -33.86 4.16 34.00
N LEU A 13 -34.34 5.41 34.05
CA LEU A 13 -34.11 6.38 32.97
C LEU A 13 -32.61 6.62 32.74
N PHE A 14 -31.84 6.88 33.79
CA PHE A 14 -30.39 7.11 33.67
C PHE A 14 -29.64 5.88 33.15
N ILE A 15 -30.01 4.67 33.58
CA ILE A 15 -29.41 3.42 33.07
C ILE A 15 -29.67 3.28 31.58
N VAL A 16 -30.91 3.48 31.13
CA VAL A 16 -31.24 3.41 29.69
C VAL A 16 -30.47 4.46 28.90
N LEU A 17 -30.37 5.68 29.42
CA LEU A 17 -29.65 6.77 28.76
C LEU A 17 -28.13 6.51 28.69
N PHE A 18 -27.55 5.93 29.74
CA PHE A 18 -26.16 5.53 29.77
C PHE A 18 -25.86 4.38 28.80
N ILE A 19 -26.75 3.39 28.72
CA ILE A 19 -26.64 2.29 27.73
C ILE A 19 -26.72 2.86 26.32
N ALA A 20 -27.65 3.79 26.06
CA ALA A 20 -27.78 4.43 24.75
C ALA A 20 -26.50 5.22 24.36
N LEU A 21 -25.95 6.02 25.27
CA LEU A 21 -24.69 6.75 25.06
C LEU A 21 -23.51 5.79 24.82
N SER A 22 -23.39 4.76 25.66
CA SER A 22 -22.32 3.75 25.53
C SER A 22 -22.42 2.99 24.21
N GLY A 23 -23.63 2.62 23.78
CA GLY A 23 -23.87 2.00 22.49
C GLY A 23 -23.47 2.91 21.33
N GLY A 24 -23.79 4.21 21.43
CA GLY A 24 -23.33 5.22 20.47
C GLY A 24 -21.81 5.31 20.38
N LEU A 25 -21.10 5.28 21.51
CA LEU A 25 -19.64 5.27 21.54
C LEU A 25 -19.07 4.00 20.91
N VAL A 26 -19.58 2.82 21.24
CA VAL A 26 -19.14 1.55 20.66
C VAL A 26 -19.35 1.54 19.14
N TYR A 27 -20.49 2.03 18.67
CA TYR A 27 -20.76 2.14 17.24
C TYR A 27 -19.71 3.00 16.53
N TRP A 28 -19.39 4.18 17.05
CA TRP A 28 -18.40 5.07 16.44
C TRP A 28 -16.97 4.59 16.58
N GLN A 29 -16.61 3.98 17.72
CA GLN A 29 -15.24 3.57 18.03
C GLN A 29 -14.86 2.18 17.52
N VAL A 30 -15.82 1.31 17.23
CA VAL A 30 -15.56 -0.07 16.78
C VAL A 30 -16.09 -0.31 15.37
N VAL A 31 -17.35 0.05 15.09
CA VAL A 31 -17.98 -0.25 13.79
C VAL A 31 -17.55 0.75 12.71
N VAL A 32 -17.60 2.04 13.03
CA VAL A 32 -17.34 3.13 12.06
C VAL A 32 -15.90 3.64 12.13
N ALA A 33 -15.11 3.22 13.13
CA ALA A 33 -13.77 3.74 13.37
C ALA A 33 -12.83 3.61 12.16
N GLN A 34 -12.89 2.48 11.44
CA GLN A 34 -12.08 2.29 10.23
C GLN A 34 -12.43 3.29 9.13
N GLN A 35 -13.71 3.63 8.95
CA GLN A 35 -14.15 4.58 7.93
C GLN A 35 -13.75 6.03 8.28
N VAL A 36 -13.81 6.40 9.57
CA VAL A 36 -13.43 7.75 10.03
C VAL A 36 -11.91 7.95 9.97
N THR A 37 -11.15 6.92 10.35
CA THR A 37 -9.68 6.98 10.28
C THR A 37 -9.15 6.96 8.85
N ALA A 38 -9.82 6.24 7.93
CA ALA A 38 -9.48 6.21 6.51
C ALA A 38 -9.91 7.48 5.72
N ASN A 39 -10.59 8.44 6.35
CA ASN A 39 -11.02 9.66 5.66
C ASN A 39 -9.81 10.55 5.31
N ILE A 40 -9.73 10.95 4.04
CA ILE A 40 -8.67 11.82 3.49
C ILE A 40 -8.60 13.17 4.23
N HIS A 41 -9.73 13.68 4.74
CA HIS A 41 -9.79 14.96 5.46
C HIS A 41 -9.39 14.86 6.95
N ASN A 42 -8.94 13.70 7.42
CA ASN A 42 -8.50 13.54 8.80
C ASN A 42 -7.07 14.08 8.98
N SER A 43 -6.91 15.21 9.69
CA SER A 43 -5.60 15.84 9.92
C SER A 43 -4.62 15.03 10.78
N ARG A 44 -5.06 13.89 11.38
CA ARG A 44 -4.20 12.98 12.16
C ARG A 44 -3.27 12.08 11.33
N HIS A 45 -3.21 12.25 10.00
CA HIS A 45 -2.37 11.43 9.12
C HIS A 45 -0.85 11.57 9.34
N CYS A 46 -0.41 12.49 10.18
CA CYS A 46 1.00 12.72 10.57
C CYS A 46 1.32 12.18 11.98
N LEU A 47 0.97 10.95 12.31
CA LEU A 47 1.56 10.26 13.46
C LEU A 47 2.76 9.42 12.98
N PRO A 48 3.82 9.24 13.79
CA PRO A 48 4.92 8.32 13.49
C PRO A 48 4.43 6.90 13.17
N ASP A 49 3.28 6.51 13.73
CA ASP A 49 2.59 5.25 13.47
C ASP A 49 1.95 5.20 12.08
N SER A 50 1.67 6.37 11.48
CA SER A 50 0.96 6.49 10.21
C SER A 50 1.90 6.24 9.02
N ALA A 51 3.19 6.60 9.08
CA ALA A 51 4.15 6.35 8.01
C ALA A 51 5.22 5.32 8.44
N PRO A 52 4.90 4.01 8.47
CA PRO A 52 5.88 2.97 8.79
C PRO A 52 7.03 3.01 7.78
N ILE A 53 8.22 2.58 8.22
CA ILE A 53 9.33 2.33 7.31
C ILE A 53 8.93 1.14 6.45
N ARG A 54 8.36 1.39 5.27
CA ARG A 54 7.91 0.30 4.41
C ARG A 54 9.09 -0.54 3.96
N GLY A 55 8.87 -1.85 3.89
CA GLY A 55 9.83 -2.82 3.39
C GLY A 55 10.31 -2.49 1.97
N ARG A 56 11.53 -2.87 1.66
CA ARG A 56 12.15 -2.66 0.34
C ARG A 56 11.62 -3.69 -0.65
N ILE A 57 11.55 -3.30 -1.91
CA ILE A 57 11.21 -4.20 -3.02
C ILE A 57 12.48 -4.48 -3.80
N PHE A 58 12.81 -5.75 -3.98
CA PHE A 58 13.95 -6.21 -4.75
C PHE A 58 13.51 -7.03 -5.96
N ASP A 59 14.34 -7.05 -6.99
CA ASP A 59 14.26 -8.05 -8.05
C ASP A 59 14.79 -9.42 -7.55
N ARG A 60 14.69 -10.45 -8.39
CA ARG A 60 15.14 -11.80 -8.04
C ARG A 60 16.65 -11.92 -7.75
N ASN A 61 17.44 -10.96 -8.22
CA ASN A 61 18.89 -10.91 -8.09
C ASN A 61 19.34 -9.95 -6.97
N GLY A 62 18.41 -9.36 -6.21
CA GLY A 62 18.70 -8.43 -5.12
C GLY A 62 18.91 -6.97 -5.56
N VAL A 63 18.55 -6.61 -6.80
CA VAL A 63 18.54 -5.22 -7.26
C VAL A 63 17.40 -4.48 -6.59
N LEU A 64 17.72 -3.35 -5.94
CA LEU A 64 16.73 -2.53 -5.25
C LEU A 64 15.83 -1.79 -6.25
N LEU A 65 14.52 -1.97 -6.11
CA LEU A 65 13.49 -1.36 -6.97
C LEU A 65 12.70 -0.26 -6.26
N ALA A 66 12.44 -0.41 -4.95
CA ALA A 66 11.76 0.61 -4.16
C ALA A 66 12.23 0.59 -2.69
N ASP A 67 12.36 1.77 -2.09
CA ASP A 67 12.68 1.94 -0.68
C ASP A 67 12.01 3.16 -0.04
N SER A 68 12.08 3.23 1.29
CA SER A 68 11.47 4.30 2.08
C SER A 68 12.57 5.25 2.59
N ARG A 69 12.54 6.51 2.15
CA ARG A 69 13.53 7.53 2.49
C ARG A 69 12.93 8.56 3.45
N PRO A 70 13.65 9.04 4.48
CA PRO A 70 13.15 10.10 5.34
C PRO A 70 12.89 11.36 4.49
N SER A 71 11.77 12.03 4.72
CA SER A 71 11.39 13.25 4.00
C SER A 71 11.17 14.41 4.96
N SER A 72 11.64 15.60 4.58
CA SER A 72 11.36 16.84 5.29
C SER A 72 10.04 17.49 4.85
N THR A 73 9.53 17.10 3.68
CA THR A 73 8.33 17.69 3.06
C THR A 73 7.06 16.96 3.47
N ILE A 74 7.17 15.68 3.82
CA ILE A 74 6.07 14.80 4.20
C ILE A 74 6.43 14.18 5.55
N CYS A 75 5.43 13.96 6.41
CA CYS A 75 5.65 13.33 7.71
C CYS A 75 6.23 11.91 7.57
N GLY A 76 7.40 11.68 8.17
CA GLY A 76 8.05 10.38 8.23
C GLY A 76 8.85 10.04 6.97
N TYR A 77 8.38 9.04 6.22
CA TYR A 77 9.11 8.47 5.08
C TYR A 77 8.34 8.65 3.78
N GLN A 78 9.06 9.06 2.74
CA GLN A 78 8.60 9.09 1.37
C GLN A 78 9.06 7.82 0.65
N ARG A 79 8.17 7.23 -0.13
CA ARG A 79 8.50 6.09 -0.98
C ARG A 79 9.27 6.56 -2.21
N HIS A 80 10.43 5.97 -2.45
CA HIS A 80 11.28 6.23 -3.60
C HIS A 80 11.35 4.98 -4.48
N TYR A 81 11.27 5.19 -5.80
CA TYR A 81 11.27 4.13 -6.81
C TYR A 81 12.44 4.31 -7.77
N TYR A 82 13.22 3.24 -7.95
CA TYR A 82 14.38 3.21 -8.85
C TYR A 82 13.97 2.87 -10.29
N LEU A 83 13.04 3.66 -10.84
CA LEU A 83 12.43 3.41 -12.16
C LEU A 83 13.18 4.07 -13.33
N ASN A 84 14.18 4.92 -13.07
CA ASN A 84 14.94 5.60 -14.12
C ASN A 84 15.60 4.61 -15.10
N ASP A 85 16.04 3.46 -14.59
CA ASP A 85 16.65 2.40 -15.40
C ASP A 85 15.64 1.41 -16.00
N TYR A 86 14.38 1.41 -15.52
CA TYR A 86 13.35 0.40 -15.81
C TYR A 86 11.93 1.01 -15.78
N PRO A 87 11.62 1.98 -16.67
CA PRO A 87 10.34 2.70 -16.62
C PRO A 87 9.13 1.78 -16.82
N SER A 88 9.30 0.67 -17.54
CA SER A 88 8.25 -0.32 -17.75
C SER A 88 7.75 -1.01 -16.48
N LEU A 89 8.54 -0.98 -15.40
CA LEU A 89 8.13 -1.53 -14.10
C LEU A 89 7.15 -0.63 -13.35
N ALA A 90 6.94 0.62 -13.77
CA ALA A 90 6.07 1.56 -13.07
C ALA A 90 4.64 1.02 -12.90
N GLY A 91 4.06 0.46 -13.97
CA GLY A 91 2.72 -0.13 -13.93
C GLY A 91 2.63 -1.41 -13.08
N LEU A 92 3.71 -2.20 -13.02
CA LEU A 92 3.77 -3.43 -12.24
C LEU A 92 3.95 -3.15 -10.74
N ILE A 93 4.98 -2.38 -10.40
CA ILE A 93 5.28 -2.01 -9.01
C ILE A 93 4.13 -1.17 -8.46
N GLY A 94 3.61 -0.26 -9.28
CA GLY A 94 2.60 0.71 -8.90
C GLY A 94 3.22 1.86 -8.11
N TYR A 95 2.38 2.47 -7.29
CA TYR A 95 2.77 3.59 -6.43
C TYR A 95 2.26 3.38 -5.02
N TYR A 96 2.75 4.23 -4.13
CA TYR A 96 2.30 4.38 -2.76
C TYR A 96 2.41 5.85 -2.42
N ILE A 97 1.30 6.46 -2.04
CA ILE A 97 1.22 7.88 -1.74
C ILE A 97 1.06 8.05 -0.24
N SER A 98 2.13 8.51 0.41
CA SER A 98 2.07 9.03 1.77
C SER A 98 1.67 10.51 1.73
N PRO A 99 0.70 10.97 2.56
CA PRO A 99 0.01 10.25 3.62
C PRO A 99 -1.42 9.82 3.23
N LEU A 100 -1.74 9.75 1.93
CA LEU A 100 -3.06 9.34 1.45
C LEU A 100 -3.32 7.82 1.59
N TYR A 101 -2.28 7.05 1.94
CA TYR A 101 -2.30 5.58 2.06
C TYR A 101 -2.91 4.87 0.85
N SER A 102 -2.83 5.52 -0.32
CA SER A 102 -3.28 4.97 -1.59
C SER A 102 -2.12 4.27 -2.26
N SER A 103 -2.36 3.06 -2.72
CA SER A 103 -1.37 2.26 -3.43
C SER A 103 -1.97 1.53 -4.62
N SER A 104 -1.11 1.09 -5.53
CA SER A 104 -1.48 0.31 -6.71
C SER A 104 -0.45 -0.80 -6.98
N GLY A 105 -0.75 -1.71 -7.91
CA GLY A 105 0.18 -2.76 -8.32
C GLY A 105 0.67 -3.65 -7.16
N ILE A 106 1.95 -3.99 -7.19
CA ILE A 106 2.63 -4.77 -6.13
C ILE A 106 2.56 -4.06 -4.77
N GLU A 107 2.68 -2.73 -4.74
CA GLU A 107 2.61 -1.95 -3.48
C GLU A 107 1.28 -2.16 -2.75
N HIS A 108 0.16 -2.24 -3.48
CA HIS A 108 -1.15 -2.53 -2.90
C HIS A 108 -1.29 -4.02 -2.54
N GLN A 109 -0.91 -4.92 -3.44
CA GLN A 109 -1.08 -6.36 -3.25
C GLN A 109 -0.32 -6.87 -2.01
N TYR A 110 0.87 -6.32 -1.75
CA TYR A 110 1.73 -6.70 -0.62
C TYR A 110 1.74 -5.67 0.50
N ASP A 111 0.75 -4.78 0.56
CA ASP A 111 0.70 -3.68 1.53
C ASP A 111 0.86 -4.17 2.98
N ASN A 112 0.23 -5.29 3.35
CA ASN A 112 0.31 -5.82 4.71
C ASN A 112 1.73 -6.27 5.11
N TYR A 113 2.50 -6.84 4.18
CA TYR A 113 3.90 -7.23 4.42
C TYR A 113 4.79 -5.99 4.41
N LEU A 114 4.64 -5.14 3.40
CA LEU A 114 5.42 -3.91 3.23
C LEU A 114 5.17 -2.91 4.36
N SER A 115 4.02 -2.94 5.03
CA SER A 115 3.73 -2.13 6.22
C SER A 115 4.09 -2.81 7.54
N GLY A 116 4.46 -4.10 7.52
CA GLY A 116 4.80 -4.88 8.72
C GLY A 116 3.60 -5.20 9.61
N ARG A 117 2.38 -5.18 9.06
CA ARG A 117 1.15 -5.62 9.75
C ARG A 117 1.10 -7.14 9.89
N ILE A 118 1.71 -7.85 8.95
CA ILE A 118 1.87 -9.30 8.94
C ILE A 118 3.33 -9.65 8.63
N GLY A 119 3.66 -10.94 8.71
CA GLY A 119 4.99 -11.44 8.38
C GLY A 119 5.93 -11.51 9.59
N LEU A 120 7.23 -11.41 9.34
CA LEU A 120 8.29 -11.66 10.33
C LEU A 120 8.38 -10.52 11.34
N THR A 121 8.16 -9.28 10.88
CA THR A 121 8.23 -8.08 11.73
C THR A 121 6.99 -7.85 12.57
N ALA A 122 5.87 -8.55 12.33
CA ALA A 122 4.58 -8.26 12.97
C ALA A 122 4.60 -8.32 14.52
N LEU A 123 5.23 -9.34 15.10
CA LEU A 123 5.35 -9.46 16.57
C LEU A 123 6.20 -8.33 17.16
N ASN A 124 7.34 -8.04 16.53
CA ASN A 124 8.21 -6.94 16.93
C ASN A 124 7.53 -5.58 16.77
N ASN A 125 6.73 -5.42 15.72
CA ASN A 125 5.97 -4.20 15.46
C ASN A 125 4.87 -3.98 16.51
N THR A 126 4.25 -5.04 17.02
CA THR A 126 3.28 -4.95 18.14
C THR A 126 3.95 -4.39 19.40
N VAL A 127 5.16 -4.87 19.71
CA VAL A 127 5.97 -4.36 20.82
C VAL A 127 6.43 -2.92 20.54
N ASN A 128 6.91 -2.63 19.32
CA ASN A 128 7.36 -1.31 18.90
C ASN A 128 6.24 -0.25 18.99
N GLN A 129 5.02 -0.59 18.57
CA GLN A 129 3.85 0.29 18.72
C GLN A 129 3.58 0.62 20.19
N THR A 130 3.68 -0.36 21.08
CA THR A 130 3.57 -0.13 22.54
C THR A 130 4.67 0.81 23.05
N LEU A 131 5.85 0.78 22.43
CA LEU A 131 7.00 1.63 22.73
C LEU A 131 7.05 2.94 21.91
N HIS A 132 5.99 3.27 21.16
CA HIS A 132 5.93 4.43 20.26
C HIS A 132 7.10 4.51 19.26
N ARG A 133 7.57 3.35 18.79
CA ARG A 133 8.58 3.22 17.73
C ARG A 133 7.88 2.93 16.40
N PRO A 134 8.31 3.57 15.29
CA PRO A 134 7.68 3.36 13.99
C PRO A 134 7.79 1.89 13.56
N PRO A 135 6.72 1.29 13.01
CA PRO A 135 6.77 -0.06 12.50
C PRO A 135 7.74 -0.15 11.31
N VAL A 136 8.39 -1.30 11.16
CA VAL A 136 9.22 -1.62 9.99
C VAL A 136 8.57 -2.75 9.22
N GLY A 137 8.41 -2.57 7.91
CA GLY A 137 7.86 -3.60 7.04
C GLY A 137 8.87 -4.64 6.58
N ASP A 138 8.35 -5.77 6.11
CA ASP A 138 9.16 -6.85 5.54
C ASP A 138 9.59 -6.51 4.11
N ASP A 139 10.86 -6.80 3.80
CA ASP A 139 11.37 -6.72 2.44
C ASP A 139 10.78 -7.85 1.59
N ILE A 140 10.47 -7.56 0.32
CA ILE A 140 9.96 -8.56 -0.64
C ILE A 140 10.90 -8.69 -1.83
N TYR A 141 10.98 -9.91 -2.35
CA TYR A 141 11.73 -10.25 -3.56
C TYR A 141 10.74 -10.66 -4.63
N LEU A 142 10.81 -9.99 -5.78
CA LEU A 142 10.01 -10.32 -6.95
C LEU A 142 10.69 -11.43 -7.75
N THR A 143 9.91 -12.15 -8.55
CA THR A 143 10.45 -13.08 -9.56
C THR A 143 11.01 -12.36 -10.79
N ILE A 144 10.72 -11.06 -10.91
CA ILE A 144 11.18 -10.20 -11.99
C ILE A 144 12.71 -10.16 -12.02
N ASP A 145 13.26 -10.25 -13.21
CA ASP A 145 14.66 -10.05 -13.52
C ASP A 145 14.82 -8.75 -14.31
N VAL A 146 15.48 -7.76 -13.70
CA VAL A 146 15.64 -6.45 -14.32
C VAL A 146 16.44 -6.47 -15.62
N ARG A 147 17.30 -7.49 -15.82
CA ARG A 147 18.08 -7.64 -17.06
C ARG A 147 17.16 -8.05 -18.21
N MET A 148 16.24 -8.99 -17.93
CA MET A 148 15.21 -9.39 -18.90
C MET A 148 14.24 -8.24 -19.17
N GLN A 149 13.87 -7.48 -18.13
CA GLN A 149 13.02 -6.30 -18.29
C GLN A 149 13.62 -5.28 -19.26
N ARG A 150 14.90 -4.92 -19.10
CA ARG A 150 15.61 -4.02 -20.03
C ARG A 150 15.62 -4.54 -21.46
N LEU A 151 15.77 -5.86 -21.61
CA LEU A 151 15.80 -6.49 -22.93
C LEU A 151 14.43 -6.37 -23.62
N VAL A 152 13.36 -6.60 -22.85
CA VAL A 152 11.98 -6.42 -23.32
C VAL A 152 11.71 -4.97 -23.71
N ASP A 153 12.10 -4.00 -22.87
CA ASP A 153 11.98 -2.58 -23.19
C ASP A 153 12.66 -2.22 -24.51
N HIS A 154 13.94 -2.59 -24.64
CA HIS A 154 14.75 -2.27 -25.81
C HIS A 154 14.16 -2.88 -27.10
N TYR A 155 13.79 -4.17 -27.08
CA TYR A 155 13.27 -4.81 -28.28
C TYR A 155 11.83 -4.45 -28.59
N PHE A 156 10.99 -4.18 -27.59
CA PHE A 156 9.62 -3.74 -27.82
C PHE A 156 9.60 -2.40 -28.55
N ASP A 157 10.39 -1.43 -28.08
CA ASP A 157 10.46 -0.09 -28.70
C ASP A 157 11.09 -0.14 -30.10
N ALA A 158 12.01 -1.09 -30.35
CA ALA A 158 12.63 -1.29 -31.67
C ALA A 158 11.73 -2.07 -32.66
N ALA A 159 10.75 -2.83 -32.17
CA ALA A 159 9.91 -3.71 -32.99
C ALA A 159 8.70 -3.02 -33.62
N ALA A 160 8.44 -1.74 -33.31
CA ALA A 160 7.32 -1.01 -33.88
C ALA A 160 7.50 -0.83 -35.40
N PRO A 161 6.67 -1.48 -36.25
CA PRO A 161 6.80 -1.34 -37.70
C PRO A 161 6.50 0.10 -38.12
N ALA A 162 7.28 0.62 -39.08
CA ALA A 162 7.06 1.95 -39.62
C ALA A 162 5.64 2.05 -40.21
N PRO A 163 4.90 3.15 -39.96
CA PRO A 163 3.59 3.33 -40.55
C PRO A 163 3.66 3.29 -42.08
N ASP A 164 2.83 2.47 -42.71
CA ASP A 164 2.75 2.38 -44.18
C ASP A 164 1.70 3.33 -44.77
N GLY A 165 0.98 4.07 -43.90
CA GLY A 165 -0.07 5.02 -44.29
C GLY A 165 -1.37 4.37 -44.77
N VAL A 166 -1.48 3.03 -44.72
CA VAL A 166 -2.63 2.29 -45.25
C VAL A 166 -3.19 1.30 -44.23
N ASN A 167 -2.35 0.47 -43.61
CA ASN A 167 -2.76 -0.63 -42.73
C ASN A 167 -2.00 -0.66 -41.39
N VAL A 168 -0.80 -0.07 -41.33
CA VAL A 168 0.04 0.00 -40.15
C VAL A 168 -0.03 1.42 -39.59
N PHE A 169 -0.74 1.55 -38.48
CA PHE A 169 -0.80 2.80 -37.73
C PHE A 169 0.32 2.84 -36.69
N PRO A 170 0.93 4.01 -36.43
CA PRO A 170 1.87 4.16 -35.33
C PRO A 170 1.15 3.84 -34.02
N THR A 171 1.61 2.81 -33.32
CA THR A 171 1.12 2.43 -32.00
C THR A 171 2.30 2.14 -31.09
N ASP A 172 2.25 2.71 -29.90
CA ASP A 172 3.14 2.39 -28.78
C ASP A 172 2.51 1.36 -27.83
N ARG A 173 1.26 0.95 -28.09
CA ARG A 173 0.48 0.08 -27.21
C ARG A 173 0.84 -1.38 -27.42
N GLY A 174 1.00 -2.09 -26.32
CA GLY A 174 1.18 -3.53 -26.33
C GLY A 174 1.52 -4.06 -24.94
N SER A 175 1.64 -5.38 -24.84
CA SER A 175 2.07 -6.03 -23.61
C SER A 175 2.97 -7.21 -23.93
N VAL A 176 3.91 -7.49 -23.05
CA VAL A 176 4.85 -8.61 -23.15
C VAL A 176 4.96 -9.25 -21.77
N ILE A 177 4.90 -10.58 -21.74
CA ILE A 177 5.15 -11.37 -20.53
C ILE A 177 6.23 -12.39 -20.89
N ILE A 178 7.27 -12.45 -20.06
CA ILE A 178 8.26 -13.53 -20.11
C ILE A 178 8.08 -14.35 -18.84
N SER A 179 7.80 -15.64 -19.00
CA SER A 179 7.66 -16.58 -17.90
C SER A 179 8.61 -17.77 -18.05
N ASN A 180 9.00 -18.36 -16.92
CA ASN A 180 9.68 -19.63 -16.89
C ASN A 180 8.63 -20.76 -16.90
N PRO A 181 8.55 -21.59 -17.96
CA PRO A 181 7.52 -22.63 -18.06
C PRO A 181 7.72 -23.79 -17.06
N HIS A 182 8.92 -23.94 -16.48
CA HIS A 182 9.21 -25.02 -15.53
C HIS A 182 8.77 -24.65 -14.11
N THR A 183 8.85 -23.36 -13.75
CA THR A 183 8.57 -22.87 -12.38
C THR A 183 7.29 -22.05 -12.29
N GLY A 184 6.78 -21.53 -13.41
CA GLY A 184 5.66 -20.58 -13.45
C GLY A 184 6.06 -19.15 -13.07
N GLU A 185 7.33 -18.88 -12.77
CA GLU A 185 7.81 -17.55 -12.42
C GLU A 185 7.65 -16.57 -13.58
N VAL A 186 7.14 -15.37 -13.33
CA VAL A 186 7.17 -14.26 -14.29
C VAL A 186 8.49 -13.51 -14.13
N LEU A 187 9.28 -13.47 -15.20
CA LEU A 187 10.63 -12.91 -15.25
C LEU A 187 10.66 -11.47 -15.75
N ALA A 188 9.75 -11.11 -16.65
CA ALA A 188 9.58 -9.73 -17.11
C ALA A 188 8.12 -9.52 -17.50
N MET A 189 7.62 -8.31 -17.26
CA MET A 189 6.28 -7.91 -17.65
C MET A 189 6.30 -6.45 -18.10
N LEU A 190 5.82 -6.20 -19.30
CA LEU A 190 5.72 -4.87 -19.89
C LEU A 190 4.29 -4.65 -20.36
N SER A 191 3.77 -3.46 -20.10
CA SER A 191 2.52 -2.95 -20.66
C SER A 191 2.78 -1.53 -21.12
N ARG A 192 2.30 -1.14 -22.30
CA ARG A 192 2.42 0.24 -22.81
C ARG A 192 1.05 0.82 -23.15
N PRO A 193 0.80 2.11 -22.89
CA PRO A 193 1.74 3.07 -22.29
C PRO A 193 1.99 2.80 -20.79
N THR A 194 3.16 3.25 -20.32
CA THR A 194 3.59 3.17 -18.90
C THR A 194 3.49 4.50 -18.20
#